data_AF-A0A1M4E2Q9-F1
#
_entry.id   AF-A0A1M4E2Q9-F1
#
_cell.length_a   1.000
_cell.length_b   1.000
_cell.length_c   1.000
_cell.angle_alpha   90.00
_cell.angle_beta   90.00
_cell.angle_gamma   90.00
#
_symmetry.space_group_name_H-M   'P 1'
#
loop_
_entity.id
_entity.type
_entity.pdbx_description
1 polymer ?
#
loop_
_entity_poly.entity_id
_entity_poly.type
_entity_poly.pdbx_seq_one_letter_code
_entity_poly.pdbx_strand_id
1 'polypeptide(L)'
;MVYDVLLFLALGICIAAMGPDPFTDPAGFGVVTVPRWVLAAVAVLVGRPYPLAALVLLLPLGPWRFSEGFATVDLSWLLPRRNVKILPLLPTSPFIAWYAYLTGRRMARGWPALVAFCLIAVVGVVVVLSKGGDLALWVSMLTAVVGTYVVPHLFGVLRRRLLQQRRQARTSAEAQARMRERARIAREMHDSLGHDLALIAVRAGGLELSPGLAPAQVKAAGELRLAAADATERLRQIIGLLREDADAAPLSPVQEEVSELVRRAADSGMSISLDLAPGPVPGLARAVVQEALTNAAKHAPGAAVTVAVAPHEVRVRNGPPRSRPTARTGGLGLAGLRERVRLAGGTLTAGPAGDGFELVVSLPGDGPLPRAGEEDPR
;
A
#
# COMPACT_ATOMS: atom_id res chain seq x y z
N MET A 1 -11.79 -23.93 -19.81
CA MET A 1 -12.44 -24.95 -20.66
C MET A 1 -12.25 -24.63 -22.13
N VAL A 2 -12.87 -23.57 -22.69
CA VAL A 2 -12.74 -23.24 -24.13
C VAL A 2 -11.28 -23.07 -24.58
N TYR A 3 -10.48 -22.29 -23.85
CA TYR A 3 -9.05 -22.10 -24.16
C TYR A 3 -8.23 -23.39 -24.05
N ASP A 4 -8.57 -24.27 -23.11
CA ASP A 4 -7.82 -25.50 -22.87
C ASP A 4 -8.09 -26.52 -24.00
N VAL A 5 -9.34 -26.57 -24.51
CA VAL A 5 -9.73 -27.38 -25.67
C VAL A 5 -9.04 -26.88 -26.95
N LEU A 6 -9.02 -25.56 -27.18
CA LEU A 6 -8.31 -24.98 -28.31
C LEU A 6 -6.79 -25.24 -28.25
N LEU A 7 -6.21 -25.12 -27.05
CA LEU A 7 -4.79 -25.41 -26.82
C LEU A 7 -4.48 -26.89 -27.11
N PHE A 8 -5.31 -27.81 -26.63
CA PHE A 8 -5.17 -29.23 -26.89
C PHE A 8 -5.30 -29.58 -28.37
N LEU A 9 -6.31 -29.03 -29.06
CA LEU A 9 -6.51 -29.26 -30.50
C LEU A 9 -5.33 -28.74 -31.32
N ALA A 10 -4.86 -27.52 -31.04
CA ALA A 10 -3.70 -26.95 -31.73
C ALA A 10 -2.42 -27.76 -31.48
N LEU A 11 -2.20 -28.22 -30.24
CA LEU A 11 -1.05 -29.04 -29.88
C LEU A 11 -1.14 -30.43 -30.54
N GLY A 12 -2.33 -31.02 -30.58
CA GLY A 12 -2.60 -32.30 -31.25
C GLY A 12 -2.32 -32.25 -32.76
N ILE A 13 -2.75 -31.17 -33.44
CA ILE A 13 -2.44 -30.94 -34.86
C ILE A 13 -0.93 -30.84 -35.07
N CYS A 14 -0.22 -30.10 -34.23
CA CYS A 14 1.24 -29.98 -34.30
C CYS A 14 1.93 -31.33 -34.12
N ILE A 15 1.51 -32.11 -33.13
CA ILE A 15 2.08 -33.44 -32.86
C ILE A 15 1.80 -34.42 -33.99
N ALA A 16 0.59 -34.40 -34.56
CA ALA A 16 0.24 -35.24 -35.70
C ALA A 16 1.10 -34.90 -36.93
N ALA A 17 1.30 -33.60 -37.21
CA ALA A 17 2.18 -33.16 -38.29
C ALA A 17 3.66 -33.57 -38.07
N MET A 18 4.08 -33.80 -36.82
CA MET A 18 5.42 -34.25 -36.44
C MET A 18 5.57 -35.78 -36.37
N GLY A 19 4.48 -36.52 -36.55
CA GLY A 19 4.46 -37.97 -36.53
C GLY A 19 4.81 -38.62 -37.88
N PRO A 20 4.94 -39.95 -37.92
CA PRO A 20 5.02 -40.72 -39.17
C PRO A 20 3.80 -40.45 -40.07
N ASP A 21 3.94 -40.64 -41.39
CA ASP A 21 2.81 -40.45 -42.29
C ASP A 21 1.74 -41.55 -42.05
N PRO A 22 0.50 -41.18 -41.67
CA PRO A 22 -0.54 -42.15 -41.32
C PRO A 22 -1.02 -42.98 -42.52
N PHE A 23 -0.81 -42.50 -43.75
CA PHE A 23 -1.27 -43.19 -44.96
C PHE A 23 -0.26 -44.22 -45.48
N THR A 24 1.03 -44.05 -45.16
CA THR A 24 2.10 -44.96 -45.56
C THR A 24 2.56 -45.87 -44.41
N ASP A 25 2.52 -45.41 -43.16
CA ASP A 25 2.88 -46.17 -41.96
C ASP A 25 1.88 -45.96 -40.81
N PRO A 26 0.68 -46.57 -40.88
CA PRO A 26 -0.35 -46.42 -39.84
C PRO A 26 0.07 -47.02 -38.49
N ALA A 27 0.92 -48.06 -38.49
CA ALA A 27 1.41 -48.69 -37.27
C ALA A 27 2.40 -47.78 -36.54
N GLY A 28 3.37 -47.20 -37.26
CA GLY A 28 4.31 -46.23 -36.70
C GLY A 28 3.62 -44.96 -36.21
N PHE A 29 2.61 -44.47 -36.94
CA PHE A 29 1.78 -43.34 -36.48
C PHE A 29 1.10 -43.65 -35.14
N GLY A 30 0.49 -44.83 -35.00
CA GLY A 30 -0.14 -45.27 -33.75
C GLY A 30 0.84 -45.33 -32.57
N VAL A 31 2.00 -45.95 -32.76
CA VAL A 31 2.99 -46.17 -31.70
C VAL A 31 3.68 -44.87 -31.27
N VAL A 32 3.90 -43.93 -32.19
CA VAL A 32 4.67 -42.70 -31.90
C VAL A 32 3.77 -41.51 -31.57
N THR A 33 2.67 -41.32 -32.31
CA THR A 33 1.84 -40.12 -32.22
C THR A 33 0.81 -40.19 -31.09
N VAL A 34 0.21 -41.35 -30.83
CA VAL A 34 -0.82 -41.52 -29.79
C VAL A 34 -0.28 -41.26 -28.38
N PRO A 35 0.88 -41.81 -27.96
CA PRO A 35 1.43 -41.49 -26.63
C PRO A 35 1.74 -40.01 -26.46
N ARG A 36 2.20 -39.34 -27.53
CA ARG A 36 2.46 -37.89 -27.52
C ARG A 36 1.16 -37.08 -27.38
N TRP A 37 0.05 -37.51 -28.00
CA TRP A 37 -1.27 -36.91 -27.79
C TRP A 37 -1.76 -37.03 -26.34
N VAL A 38 -1.59 -38.21 -25.74
CA VAL A 38 -1.93 -38.41 -24.32
C VAL A 38 -1.09 -37.50 -23.43
N LEU A 39 0.22 -37.42 -23.67
CA LEU A 39 1.13 -36.56 -22.93
C LEU A 39 0.77 -35.07 -23.08
N ALA A 40 0.36 -34.64 -24.28
CA ALA A 40 -0.14 -33.30 -24.55
C ALA A 40 -1.44 -33.00 -23.80
N ALA A 41 -2.38 -33.94 -23.73
CA ALA A 41 -3.60 -33.80 -22.93
C ALA A 41 -3.26 -33.60 -21.45
N VAL A 42 -2.34 -34.40 -20.92
CA VAL A 42 -1.87 -34.27 -19.53
C VAL A 42 -1.18 -32.93 -19.31
N ALA A 43 -0.33 -32.47 -20.24
CA ALA A 43 0.34 -31.17 -20.16
C ALA A 43 -0.67 -30.01 -20.11
N VAL A 44 -1.75 -30.07 -20.91
CA VAL A 44 -2.82 -29.07 -20.92
C VAL A 44 -3.56 -29.04 -19.58
N LEU A 45 -3.93 -30.22 -19.06
CA LEU A 45 -4.66 -30.37 -17.80
C LEU A 45 -3.83 -29.91 -16.58
N VAL A 46 -2.57 -30.35 -16.50
CA VAL A 46 -1.66 -30.04 -15.39
C VAL A 46 -1.12 -28.62 -15.50
N GLY A 47 -1.02 -28.06 -16.70
CA GLY A 47 -0.47 -26.73 -16.95
C GLY A 47 -1.29 -25.58 -16.38
N ARG A 48 -2.57 -25.83 -16.06
CA ARG A 48 -3.43 -24.83 -15.43
C ARG A 48 -3.01 -24.56 -13.97
N PRO A 49 -2.84 -25.55 -13.09
CA PRO A 49 -2.28 -25.33 -11.76
C PRO A 49 -0.75 -25.25 -11.74
N TYR A 50 -0.05 -26.03 -12.56
CA TYR A 50 1.40 -26.22 -12.50
C TYR A 50 2.07 -25.96 -13.87
N PRO A 51 2.29 -24.68 -14.25
CA PRO A 51 2.81 -24.34 -15.57
C PRO A 51 4.24 -24.87 -15.82
N LEU A 52 5.05 -25.06 -14.77
CA LEU A 52 6.36 -25.72 -14.90
C LEU A 52 6.23 -27.21 -15.21
N ALA A 53 5.28 -27.91 -14.59
CA ALA A 53 5.06 -29.32 -14.88
C ALA A 53 4.60 -29.52 -16.32
N ALA A 54 3.76 -28.62 -16.85
CA ALA A 54 3.42 -28.62 -18.28
C ALA A 54 4.64 -28.41 -19.18
N LEU A 55 5.52 -27.46 -18.87
CA LEU A 55 6.78 -27.27 -19.62
C LEU A 55 7.64 -28.54 -19.63
N VAL A 56 7.73 -29.24 -18.50
CA VAL A 56 8.46 -30.52 -18.41
C VAL A 56 7.79 -31.61 -19.25
N LEU A 57 6.46 -31.70 -19.21
CA LEU A 57 5.68 -32.65 -20.02
C LEU A 57 5.70 -32.34 -21.53
N LEU A 58 6.05 -31.11 -21.93
CA LEU A 58 6.22 -30.74 -23.33
C LEU A 58 7.60 -31.16 -23.89
N LEU A 59 8.60 -31.41 -23.04
CA LEU A 59 9.94 -31.83 -23.49
C LEU A 59 9.89 -33.08 -24.38
N PRO A 60 9.23 -34.20 -24.03
CA PRO A 60 9.25 -35.43 -24.83
C PRO A 60 8.49 -35.32 -26.17
N LEU A 61 7.73 -34.24 -26.37
CA LEU A 61 6.91 -34.02 -27.56
C LEU A 61 7.70 -33.47 -28.76
N GLY A 62 8.94 -33.03 -28.54
CA GLY A 62 9.83 -32.62 -29.61
C GLY A 62 10.18 -33.80 -30.55
N PRO A 63 10.49 -33.54 -31.83
CA PRO A 63 10.94 -34.57 -32.76
C PRO A 63 12.43 -34.76 -32.51
N TRP A 64 12.77 -35.50 -31.45
CA TRP A 64 14.15 -35.72 -31.04
C TRP A 64 14.85 -36.73 -31.95
N ARG A 65 15.19 -36.30 -33.17
CA ARG A 65 16.14 -37.02 -34.04
C ARG A 65 17.48 -36.31 -33.96
N PHE A 66 18.32 -36.76 -33.03
CA PHE A 66 19.65 -36.17 -32.77
C PHE A 66 20.68 -36.42 -33.88
N SER A 67 20.35 -37.21 -34.89
CA SER A 67 21.22 -37.57 -36.01
C SER A 67 21.16 -36.63 -37.21
N GLU A 68 20.11 -35.81 -37.35
CA GLU A 68 19.94 -34.87 -38.46
C GLU A 68 19.83 -33.45 -37.91
N GLY A 69 20.77 -32.59 -38.30
CA GLY A 69 21.16 -31.40 -37.57
C GLY A 69 20.11 -30.31 -37.36
N PHE A 70 19.00 -30.38 -38.06
CA PHE A 70 17.74 -29.86 -37.58
C PHE A 70 16.76 -30.97 -37.90
N ALA A 71 16.05 -31.50 -36.91
CA ALA A 71 14.94 -32.41 -37.18
C ALA A 71 13.86 -31.61 -37.91
N THR A 72 14.04 -31.38 -39.21
CA THR A 72 13.05 -30.69 -40.01
C THR A 72 11.83 -31.58 -40.00
N VAL A 73 10.71 -31.04 -39.53
CA VAL A 73 9.45 -31.74 -39.64
C VAL A 73 9.10 -31.73 -41.11
N ASP A 74 9.06 -32.91 -41.73
CA ASP A 74 8.63 -33.04 -43.10
C ASP A 74 7.10 -33.01 -43.15
N LEU A 75 6.55 -31.90 -43.63
CA LEU A 75 5.11 -31.74 -43.81
C LEU A 75 4.62 -32.33 -45.14
N SER A 76 5.44 -33.11 -45.85
CA SER A 76 5.12 -33.65 -47.16
C SER A 76 3.78 -34.42 -47.19
N TRP A 77 3.42 -35.17 -46.15
CA TRP A 77 2.12 -35.85 -46.11
C TRP A 77 0.93 -34.87 -45.92
N LEU A 78 1.14 -33.74 -45.26
CA LEU A 78 0.13 -32.70 -45.03
C LEU A 78 0.02 -31.73 -46.23
N LEU A 79 1.13 -31.50 -46.94
CA LEU A 79 1.27 -30.64 -48.12
C LEU A 79 2.00 -31.39 -49.25
N PRO A 80 1.33 -32.36 -49.92
CA PRO A 80 1.98 -33.29 -50.87
C PRO A 80 2.70 -32.66 -52.06
N ARG A 81 2.44 -31.37 -52.34
CA ARG A 81 3.00 -30.63 -53.48
C ARG A 81 4.14 -29.68 -53.11
N ARG A 82 4.55 -29.60 -51.84
CA ARG A 82 5.67 -28.74 -51.41
C ARG A 82 6.51 -29.46 -50.37
N ASN A 83 7.81 -29.63 -50.66
CA ASN A 83 8.81 -30.05 -49.67
C ASN A 83 9.06 -28.93 -48.66
N VAL A 84 8.13 -28.73 -47.73
CA VAL A 84 8.24 -27.74 -46.66
C VAL A 84 8.86 -28.40 -45.44
N LYS A 85 10.13 -28.07 -45.19
CA LYS A 85 10.88 -28.46 -44.00
C LYS A 85 10.77 -27.34 -42.96
N ILE A 86 10.13 -27.60 -41.82
CA ILE A 86 9.95 -26.60 -40.75
C ILE A 86 10.89 -26.92 -39.58
N LEU A 87 11.47 -25.89 -38.96
CA LEU A 87 12.25 -26.04 -37.72
C LEU A 87 11.39 -26.68 -36.62
N PRO A 88 11.88 -27.72 -35.93
CA PRO A 88 11.08 -28.53 -35.01
C PRO A 88 10.60 -27.81 -33.75
N LEU A 89 11.22 -26.68 -33.41
CA LEU A 89 10.78 -25.83 -32.30
C LEU A 89 9.54 -24.99 -32.66
N LEU A 90 9.27 -24.72 -33.94
CA LEU A 90 8.18 -23.82 -34.34
C LEU A 90 6.79 -24.31 -33.88
N PRO A 91 6.42 -25.61 -33.99
CA PRO A 91 5.08 -26.08 -33.61
C PRO A 91 4.83 -26.07 -32.09
N THR A 92 5.84 -26.36 -31.28
CA THR A 92 5.73 -26.41 -29.81
C THR A 92 6.07 -25.07 -29.13
N SER A 93 6.77 -24.17 -29.81
CA SER A 93 7.14 -22.83 -29.31
C SER A 93 5.99 -21.97 -28.78
N PRO A 94 4.79 -21.88 -29.40
CA PRO A 94 3.70 -21.08 -28.83
C PRO A 94 3.21 -21.63 -27.49
N PHE A 95 3.29 -22.95 -27.28
CA PHE A 95 2.92 -23.58 -26.01
C PHE A 95 3.97 -23.33 -24.93
N ILE A 96 5.26 -23.45 -25.27
CA ILE A 96 6.36 -23.09 -24.39
C ILE A 96 6.25 -21.61 -23.99
N ALA A 97 5.98 -20.72 -24.95
CA ALA A 97 5.79 -19.29 -24.70
C ALA A 97 4.58 -19.00 -23.80
N TRP A 98 3.45 -19.68 -24.03
CA TRP A 98 2.25 -19.55 -23.20
C TRP A 98 2.51 -19.94 -21.75
N TYR A 99 3.11 -21.12 -21.51
CA TYR A 99 3.42 -21.57 -20.16
C TYR A 99 4.55 -20.77 -19.51
N ALA A 100 5.53 -20.30 -20.28
CA ALA A 100 6.55 -19.36 -19.82
C ALA A 100 5.92 -18.05 -19.32
N TYR A 101 4.99 -17.47 -20.09
CA TYR A 101 4.21 -16.30 -19.66
C TYR A 101 3.41 -16.58 -18.38
N LEU A 102 2.76 -17.74 -18.28
CA LEU A 102 2.03 -18.14 -17.07
C LEU A 102 2.95 -18.30 -15.85
N THR A 103 4.15 -18.87 -16.02
CA THR A 103 5.14 -18.96 -14.93
C THR A 103 5.53 -17.57 -14.43
N GLY A 104 5.90 -16.64 -15.33
CA GLY A 104 6.26 -15.28 -14.95
C GLY A 104 5.11 -14.50 -14.30
N ARG A 105 3.87 -14.76 -14.74
CA ARG A 105 2.68 -14.12 -14.17
C ARG A 105 2.29 -14.64 -12.78
N ARG A 106 2.52 -15.93 -12.50
CA ARG A 106 1.98 -16.61 -11.31
C ARG A 106 3.01 -16.94 -10.24
N MET A 107 4.24 -17.29 -10.64
CA MET A 107 5.28 -17.66 -9.69
C MET A 107 5.95 -16.40 -9.12
N ALA A 108 6.08 -16.37 -7.79
CA ALA A 108 6.79 -15.29 -7.11
C ALA A 108 8.31 -15.48 -7.14
N ARG A 109 8.78 -16.72 -7.32
CA ARG A 109 10.19 -17.11 -7.29
C ARG A 109 10.59 -17.72 -8.64
N GLY A 110 11.67 -17.22 -9.25
CA GLY A 110 12.17 -17.70 -10.55
C GLY A 110 13.10 -18.92 -10.48
N TRP A 111 13.62 -19.25 -9.30
CA TRP A 111 14.60 -20.33 -9.14
C TRP A 111 14.13 -21.73 -9.59
N PRO A 112 12.84 -22.14 -9.46
CA PRO A 112 12.44 -23.48 -9.92
C PRO A 112 12.52 -23.62 -11.44
N ALA A 113 12.29 -22.54 -12.18
CA ALA A 113 12.47 -22.52 -13.63
C ALA A 113 13.95 -22.62 -14.01
N LEU A 114 14.83 -21.95 -13.25
CA LEU A 114 16.28 -22.04 -13.43
C LEU A 114 16.78 -23.47 -13.19
N VAL A 115 16.32 -24.13 -12.12
CA VAL A 115 16.68 -25.52 -11.81
C VAL A 115 16.22 -26.47 -12.90
N ALA A 116 14.96 -26.33 -13.36
CA ALA A 116 14.44 -27.14 -14.47
C ALA A 116 15.27 -26.94 -15.75
N PHE A 117 15.63 -25.69 -16.07
CA PHE A 117 16.47 -25.37 -17.22
C PHE A 117 17.88 -25.99 -17.11
N CYS A 118 18.54 -25.85 -15.97
CA CYS A 118 19.85 -26.47 -15.71
C CYS A 118 19.77 -28.00 -15.83
N LEU A 119 18.71 -28.63 -15.32
CA LEU A 119 18.51 -30.07 -15.43
C LEU A 119 18.36 -30.50 -16.90
N ILE A 120 17.55 -29.78 -17.69
CA ILE A 120 17.38 -30.03 -19.13
C ILE A 120 18.71 -29.90 -19.86
N ALA A 121 19.48 -28.85 -19.55
CA ALA A 121 20.80 -28.61 -20.12
C ALA A 121 21.75 -29.79 -19.87
N VAL A 122 21.85 -30.25 -18.62
CA VAL A 122 22.74 -31.34 -18.22
C VAL A 122 22.29 -32.68 -18.82
N VAL A 123 21.00 -33.01 -18.73
CA VAL A 123 20.46 -34.27 -19.28
C VAL A 123 20.67 -34.34 -20.78
N GLY A 124 20.44 -33.24 -21.50
CA GLY A 124 20.62 -33.24 -22.95
C GLY A 124 22.08 -33.37 -23.37
N VAL A 125 23.04 -32.80 -22.63
CA VAL A 125 24.48 -33.06 -22.88
C VAL A 125 24.79 -34.55 -22.75
N VAL A 126 24.30 -35.21 -21.70
CA VAL A 126 24.51 -36.66 -21.49
C VAL A 126 23.92 -37.47 -22.65
N VAL A 127 22.69 -37.14 -23.07
CA VAL A 127 22.03 -37.83 -24.20
C VAL A 127 22.80 -37.64 -25.50
N VAL A 128 23.20 -36.41 -25.82
CA VAL A 128 23.95 -36.07 -27.04
C VAL A 128 25.26 -36.84 -27.10
N LEU A 129 26.04 -36.85 -26.00
CA LEU A 129 27.29 -37.60 -25.93
C LEU A 129 27.06 -39.11 -26.05
N SER A 130 26.04 -39.67 -25.38
CA SER A 130 25.75 -41.11 -25.42
C SER A 130 25.29 -41.62 -26.79
N LYS A 131 24.73 -40.75 -27.62
CA LYS A 131 24.20 -41.08 -28.95
C LYS A 131 25.10 -40.63 -30.10
N GLY A 132 26.28 -40.07 -29.79
CA GLY A 132 27.20 -39.54 -30.80
C GLY A 132 26.64 -38.33 -31.57
N GLY A 133 25.77 -37.54 -30.93
CA GLY A 133 25.17 -36.35 -31.52
C GLY A 133 26.11 -35.14 -31.53
N ASP A 134 25.74 -34.12 -32.29
CA ASP A 134 26.50 -32.88 -32.40
C ASP A 134 26.21 -31.91 -31.24
N LEU A 135 27.28 -31.53 -30.52
CA LEU A 135 27.21 -30.60 -29.40
C LEU A 135 26.87 -29.16 -29.83
N ALA A 136 27.33 -28.71 -31.01
CA ALA A 136 27.04 -27.37 -31.50
C ALA A 136 25.54 -27.18 -31.75
N LEU A 137 24.90 -28.23 -32.27
CA LEU A 137 23.46 -28.26 -32.48
C LEU A 137 22.68 -28.26 -31.17
N TRP A 138 23.13 -29.02 -30.18
CA TRP A 138 22.56 -28.97 -28.84
C TRP A 138 22.61 -27.57 -28.23
N VAL A 139 23.76 -26.88 -28.33
CA VAL A 139 23.93 -25.50 -27.86
C VAL A 139 22.99 -24.52 -28.59
N SER A 140 22.80 -24.69 -29.89
CA SER A 140 21.86 -23.86 -30.66
C SER A 140 20.40 -24.05 -30.22
N MET A 141 19.98 -25.29 -29.94
CA MET A 141 18.63 -25.59 -29.44
C MET A 141 18.42 -24.97 -28.06
N LEU A 142 19.42 -25.08 -27.19
CA LEU A 142 19.38 -24.52 -25.84
C LEU A 142 19.22 -22.99 -25.89
N THR A 143 19.95 -22.33 -26.80
CA THR A 143 19.83 -20.89 -27.04
C THR A 143 18.42 -20.50 -27.54
N ALA A 144 17.84 -21.27 -28.46
CA ALA A 144 16.47 -21.03 -28.95
C ALA A 144 15.40 -21.20 -27.85
N VAL A 145 15.57 -22.21 -26.97
CA VAL A 145 14.70 -22.44 -25.80
C VAL A 145 14.79 -21.28 -24.81
N VAL A 146 16.01 -20.77 -24.54
CA VAL A 146 16.20 -19.59 -23.70
C VAL A 146 15.43 -18.40 -24.27
N GLY A 147 15.58 -18.11 -25.57
CA GLY A 147 14.87 -17.01 -26.22
C GLY A 147 13.35 -17.14 -26.12
N THR A 148 12.82 -18.34 -26.39
CA THR A 148 11.37 -18.63 -26.38
C THR A 148 10.79 -18.63 -24.97
N TYR A 149 11.59 -18.92 -23.95
CA TYR A 149 11.16 -18.92 -22.55
C TYR A 149 11.28 -17.53 -21.88
N VAL A 150 12.44 -16.88 -22.01
CA VAL A 150 12.79 -15.67 -21.24
C VAL A 150 11.86 -14.51 -21.62
N VAL A 151 11.62 -14.28 -22.91
CA VAL A 151 10.83 -13.13 -23.36
C VAL A 151 9.39 -13.21 -22.82
N PRO A 152 8.61 -14.29 -23.03
CA PRO A 152 7.26 -14.40 -22.48
C PRO A 152 7.23 -14.40 -20.96
N HIS A 153 8.23 -14.99 -20.30
CA HIS A 153 8.35 -14.97 -18.84
C HIS A 153 8.48 -13.54 -18.31
N LEU A 154 9.37 -12.72 -18.88
CA LEU A 154 9.55 -11.31 -18.52
C LEU A 154 8.27 -10.51 -18.76
N PHE A 155 7.57 -10.74 -19.88
CA PHE A 155 6.25 -10.15 -20.11
C PHE A 155 5.24 -10.53 -19.03
N GLY A 156 5.25 -11.78 -18.57
CA GLY A 156 4.42 -12.24 -17.45
C GLY A 156 4.72 -11.50 -16.15
N VAL A 157 6.00 -11.35 -15.81
CA VAL A 157 6.47 -10.61 -14.63
C VAL A 157 6.06 -9.13 -14.71
N LEU A 158 6.29 -8.48 -15.85
CA LEU A 158 5.92 -7.09 -16.08
C LEU A 158 4.41 -6.89 -15.95
N ARG A 159 3.61 -7.78 -16.55
CA ARG A 159 2.15 -7.75 -16.45
C ARG A 159 1.67 -7.89 -15.01
N ARG A 160 2.29 -8.79 -14.22
CA ARG A 160 1.99 -8.94 -12.79
C ARG A 160 2.28 -7.65 -12.03
N ARG A 161 3.46 -7.04 -12.23
CA ARG A 161 3.85 -5.78 -11.58
C ARG A 161 2.90 -4.63 -11.94
N LEU A 162 2.56 -4.49 -13.22
CA LEU A 162 1.63 -3.45 -13.68
C LEU A 162 0.23 -3.61 -13.06
N LEU A 163 -0.27 -4.84 -12.96
CA LEU A 163 -1.56 -5.11 -12.32
C LEU A 163 -1.52 -4.82 -10.81
N GLN A 164 -0.41 -5.12 -10.14
CA GLN A 164 -0.22 -4.79 -8.72
C GLN A 164 -0.19 -3.28 -8.51
N GLN A 165 0.58 -2.53 -9.31
CA GLN A 165 0.63 -1.07 -9.27
C GLN A 165 -0.74 -0.44 -9.52
N ARG A 166 -1.48 -0.92 -10.53
CA ARG A 166 -2.85 -0.43 -10.81
C ARG A 166 -3.81 -0.71 -9.67
N ARG A 167 -3.70 -1.86 -9.00
CA ARG A 167 -4.53 -2.17 -7.82
C ARG A 167 -4.21 -1.23 -6.67
N GLN A 168 -2.92 -1.02 -6.37
CA GLN A 168 -2.48 -0.09 -5.34
C GLN A 168 -2.94 1.34 -5.62
N ALA A 169 -2.78 1.81 -6.87
CA ALA A 169 -3.22 3.13 -7.29
C ALA A 169 -4.76 3.32 -7.19
N ARG A 170 -5.55 2.28 -7.50
CA ARG A 170 -7.00 2.32 -7.30
C ARG A 170 -7.38 2.40 -5.83
N THR A 171 -6.78 1.56 -4.98
CA THR A 171 -7.06 1.57 -3.54
C THR A 171 -6.67 2.91 -2.90
N SER A 172 -5.55 3.52 -3.30
CA SER A 172 -5.16 4.84 -2.81
C SER A 172 -6.08 5.94 -3.33
N ALA A 173 -6.50 5.89 -4.60
CA ALA A 173 -7.44 6.86 -5.17
C ALA A 173 -8.82 6.78 -4.48
N GLU A 174 -9.33 5.58 -4.22
CA GLU A 174 -10.59 5.36 -3.50
C GLU A 174 -10.51 5.84 -2.03
N ALA A 175 -9.37 5.65 -1.36
CA ALA A 175 -9.16 6.18 -0.01
C ALA A 175 -9.15 7.72 -0.02
N GLN A 176 -8.40 8.33 -0.95
CA GLN A 176 -8.36 9.78 -1.10
C GLN A 176 -9.73 10.38 -1.47
N ALA A 177 -10.49 9.74 -2.36
CA ALA A 177 -11.82 10.18 -2.73
C ALA A 177 -12.77 10.16 -1.52
N ARG A 178 -12.72 9.10 -0.70
CA ARG A 178 -13.50 9.02 0.55
C ARG A 178 -13.11 10.10 1.56
N MET A 179 -11.81 10.39 1.70
CA MET A 179 -11.35 11.48 2.57
C MET A 179 -11.82 12.86 2.08
N ARG A 180 -11.70 13.14 0.78
CA ARG A 180 -12.21 14.39 0.18
C ARG A 180 -13.71 14.55 0.35
N GLU A 181 -14.47 13.46 0.19
CA GLU A 181 -15.91 13.43 0.39
C GLU A 181 -16.28 13.77 1.84
N ARG A 182 -15.65 13.09 2.82
CA ARG A 182 -15.85 13.39 4.24
C ARG A 182 -15.51 14.84 4.58
N ALA A 183 -14.41 15.37 4.05
CA ALA A 183 -14.02 16.76 4.25
C ALA A 183 -14.96 17.76 3.55
N ARG A 184 -15.62 17.36 2.44
CA ARG A 184 -16.66 18.16 1.80
C ARG A 184 -17.91 18.20 2.67
N ILE A 185 -18.41 17.03 3.10
CA ILE A 185 -19.58 16.92 3.98
C ILE A 185 -19.37 17.72 5.26
N ALA A 186 -18.21 17.58 5.90
CA ALA A 186 -17.91 18.33 7.12
C ALA A 186 -17.95 19.86 6.92
N ARG A 187 -17.45 20.36 5.78
CA ARG A 187 -17.53 21.79 5.43
C ARG A 187 -18.95 22.24 5.15
N GLU A 188 -19.70 21.47 4.35
CA GLU A 188 -21.10 21.78 4.03
C GLU A 188 -21.98 21.78 5.29
N MET A 189 -21.76 20.82 6.20
CA MET A 189 -22.39 20.79 7.51
C MET A 189 -21.98 21.99 8.38
N HIS A 190 -20.71 22.42 8.34
CA HIS A 190 -20.26 23.61 9.07
C HIS A 190 -20.96 24.88 8.59
N ASP A 191 -20.98 25.08 7.27
CA ASP A 191 -21.46 26.32 6.68
C ASP A 191 -22.98 26.45 6.84
N SER A 192 -23.73 25.34 6.68
CA SER A 192 -25.18 25.34 6.87
C SER A 192 -25.60 25.38 8.35
N LEU A 193 -25.16 24.40 9.16
CA LEU A 193 -25.58 24.32 10.56
C LEU A 193 -24.97 25.43 11.41
N GLY A 194 -23.73 25.82 11.14
CA GLY A 194 -23.07 26.93 11.83
C GLY A 194 -23.76 28.26 11.55
N HIS A 195 -24.19 28.50 10.31
CA HIS A 195 -24.96 29.69 9.95
C HIS A 195 -26.33 29.71 10.63
N ASP A 196 -27.07 28.60 10.61
CA ASP A 196 -28.40 28.51 11.22
C ASP A 196 -28.34 28.72 12.75
N LEU A 197 -27.36 28.10 13.42
CA LEU A 197 -27.15 28.26 14.86
C LEU A 197 -26.73 29.70 15.20
N ALA A 198 -25.89 30.34 14.38
CA ALA A 198 -25.52 31.74 14.56
C ALA A 198 -26.74 32.66 14.40
N LEU A 199 -27.60 32.41 13.42
CA LEU A 199 -28.83 33.18 13.21
C LEU A 199 -29.80 33.01 14.40
N ILE A 200 -29.95 31.80 14.94
CA ILE A 200 -30.73 31.54 16.16
C ILE A 200 -30.17 32.33 17.34
N ALA A 201 -28.84 32.34 17.53
CA ALA A 201 -28.19 33.08 18.61
C ALA A 201 -28.43 34.60 18.49
N VAL A 202 -28.37 35.16 17.27
CA VAL A 202 -28.65 36.58 17.01
C VAL A 202 -30.12 36.92 17.29
N ARG A 203 -31.07 36.09 16.82
CA ARG A 203 -32.51 36.29 17.08
C ARG A 203 -32.84 36.19 18.57
N ALA A 204 -32.23 35.24 19.27
CA ALA A 204 -32.37 35.09 20.72
C ALA A 204 -31.82 36.31 21.48
N GLY A 205 -30.66 36.84 21.07
CA GLY A 205 -30.12 38.09 21.63
C GLY A 205 -31.01 39.31 21.37
N GLY A 206 -31.65 39.38 20.20
CA GLY A 206 -32.65 40.42 19.91
C GLY A 206 -33.89 40.33 20.81
N LEU A 207 -34.34 39.11 21.14
CA LEU A 207 -35.43 38.90 22.09
C LEU A 207 -35.04 39.28 23.53
N GLU A 208 -33.80 39.04 23.98
CA GLU A 208 -33.32 39.50 25.30
C GLU A 208 -33.42 41.03 25.47
N LEU A 209 -33.25 41.78 24.37
CA LEU A 209 -33.23 43.24 24.36
C LEU A 209 -34.60 43.87 24.02
N SER A 210 -35.62 43.06 23.72
CA SER A 210 -36.90 43.55 23.22
C SER A 210 -37.76 44.12 24.37
N PRO A 211 -38.26 45.36 24.27
CA PRO A 211 -39.11 45.96 25.28
C PRO A 211 -40.49 45.28 25.32
N GLY A 212 -41.02 45.05 26.53
CA GLY A 212 -42.38 44.50 26.74
C GLY A 212 -42.46 42.99 27.01
N LEU A 213 -41.32 42.27 27.07
CA LEU A 213 -41.29 40.86 27.49
C LEU A 213 -41.28 40.70 29.01
N ALA A 214 -41.93 39.63 29.50
CA ALA A 214 -41.89 39.27 30.91
C ALA A 214 -40.48 38.78 31.31
N PRO A 215 -40.05 38.93 32.58
CA PRO A 215 -38.72 38.51 33.04
C PRO A 215 -38.39 37.03 32.75
N ALA A 216 -39.40 36.16 32.81
CA ALA A 216 -39.25 34.74 32.46
C ALA A 216 -38.93 34.52 30.97
N GLN A 217 -39.50 35.34 30.07
CA GLN A 217 -39.27 35.25 28.63
C GLN A 217 -37.89 35.76 28.24
N VAL A 218 -37.41 36.84 28.89
CA VAL A 218 -36.03 37.34 28.73
C VAL A 218 -35.02 36.27 29.18
N LYS A 219 -35.27 35.61 30.31
CA LYS A 219 -34.43 34.50 30.78
C LYS A 219 -34.39 33.32 29.80
N ALA A 220 -35.55 32.91 29.26
CA ALA A 220 -35.62 31.84 28.27
C ALA A 220 -34.88 32.19 26.95
N ALA A 221 -34.94 33.45 26.50
CA ALA A 221 -34.18 33.92 25.35
C ALA A 221 -32.66 33.86 25.58
N GLY A 222 -32.19 34.19 26.79
CA GLY A 222 -30.79 34.04 27.16
C GLY A 222 -30.31 32.60 27.22
N GLU A 223 -31.13 31.69 27.76
CA GLU A 223 -30.85 30.25 27.74
C GLU A 223 -30.76 29.71 26.30
N LEU A 224 -31.64 30.15 25.40
CA LEU A 224 -31.61 29.82 23.96
C LEU A 224 -30.33 30.31 23.26
N ARG A 225 -29.90 31.54 23.54
CA ARG A 225 -28.65 32.10 22.97
C ARG A 225 -27.44 31.31 23.43
N LEU A 226 -27.36 30.97 24.71
CA LEU A 226 -26.28 30.16 25.27
C LEU A 226 -26.26 28.74 24.68
N ALA A 227 -27.42 28.11 24.55
CA ALA A 227 -27.54 26.78 23.94
C ALA A 227 -27.07 26.76 22.47
N ALA A 228 -27.42 27.78 21.68
CA ALA A 228 -26.98 27.90 20.30
C ALA A 228 -25.46 28.13 20.17
N ALA A 229 -24.88 28.92 21.08
CA ALA A 229 -23.43 29.13 21.14
C ALA A 229 -22.68 27.83 21.53
N ASP A 230 -23.17 27.08 22.52
CA ASP A 230 -22.60 25.80 22.94
C ASP A 230 -22.68 24.74 21.81
N ALA A 231 -23.83 24.66 21.12
CA ALA A 231 -24.01 23.76 19.98
C ALA A 231 -23.02 24.06 18.84
N THR A 232 -22.74 25.33 18.56
CA THR A 232 -21.78 25.76 17.53
C THR A 232 -20.37 25.34 17.89
N GLU A 233 -19.99 25.46 19.16
CA GLU A 233 -18.67 25.05 19.64
C GLU A 233 -18.48 23.52 19.58
N ARG A 234 -19.50 22.75 20.00
CA ARG A 234 -19.49 21.29 19.86
C ARG A 234 -19.38 20.83 18.40
N LEU A 235 -20.06 21.52 17.47
CA LEU A 235 -19.97 21.24 16.04
C LEU A 235 -18.53 21.46 15.51
N ARG A 236 -17.87 22.55 15.92
CA ARG A 236 -16.45 22.81 15.56
C ARG A 236 -15.52 21.72 16.10
N GLN A 237 -15.78 21.21 17.29
CA GLN A 237 -14.99 20.13 17.88
C GLN A 237 -15.11 18.82 17.09
N ILE A 238 -16.34 18.40 16.76
CA ILE A 238 -16.58 17.17 15.99
C ILE A 238 -15.91 17.25 14.60
N ILE A 239 -15.99 18.42 13.96
CA ILE A 239 -15.36 18.65 12.65
C ILE A 239 -13.83 18.71 12.76
N GLY A 240 -13.29 19.29 13.84
CA GLY A 240 -11.86 19.30 14.13
C GLY A 240 -11.28 17.88 14.21
N LEU A 241 -11.98 16.97 14.89
CA LEU A 241 -11.60 15.56 14.97
C LEU A 241 -11.65 14.86 13.61
N LEU A 242 -12.67 15.13 12.79
CA LEU A 242 -12.82 14.53 11.46
C LEU A 242 -11.78 15.02 10.43
N ARG A 243 -11.16 16.19 10.68
CA ARG A 243 -10.15 16.79 9.80
C ARG A 243 -8.73 16.33 10.13
N GLU A 244 -8.45 16.06 11.41
CA GLU A 244 -7.17 15.48 11.85
C GLU A 244 -6.94 14.04 11.31
N ASP A 245 -8.01 13.26 11.10
CA ASP A 245 -7.93 11.92 10.46
C ASP A 245 -7.61 11.98 8.95
N ALA A 246 -7.80 13.13 8.30
CA ALA A 246 -7.63 13.30 6.85
C ALA A 246 -6.26 13.89 6.46
N ASP A 247 -5.59 14.61 7.36
CA ASP A 247 -4.37 15.37 7.08
C ASP A 247 -3.06 14.70 7.55
N ALA A 248 -3.06 13.39 7.81
CA ALA A 248 -1.82 12.64 8.07
C ALA A 248 -1.04 12.30 6.79
N ALA A 249 -0.34 13.28 6.18
CA ALA A 249 0.71 13.10 5.13
C ALA A 249 1.43 14.45 4.81
N PRO A 250 2.73 14.47 4.37
CA PRO A 250 3.84 14.76 5.31
C PRO A 250 4.88 15.84 4.86
N LEU A 251 5.87 16.06 5.76
CA LEU A 251 7.26 16.56 5.59
C LEU A 251 7.51 18.08 5.46
N SER A 252 7.33 18.82 6.55
CA SER A 252 8.28 19.88 6.92
C SER A 252 9.09 19.41 8.14
N PRO A 253 10.37 19.78 8.33
CA PRO A 253 11.10 19.44 9.54
C PRO A 253 10.30 19.93 10.75
N VAL A 254 9.87 19.02 11.64
CA VAL A 254 9.00 19.36 12.79
C VAL A 254 9.61 20.50 13.64
N GLN A 255 10.94 20.64 13.62
CA GLN A 255 11.68 21.74 14.24
C GLN A 255 11.37 23.12 13.64
N GLU A 256 11.26 23.22 12.31
CA GLU A 256 10.87 24.46 11.62
C GLU A 256 9.43 24.83 11.95
N GLU A 257 8.54 23.85 12.08
CA GLU A 257 7.14 24.09 12.40
C GLU A 257 6.93 24.60 13.85
N VAL A 258 7.69 24.09 14.82
CA VAL A 258 7.65 24.55 16.21
C VAL A 258 8.21 25.97 16.31
N SER A 259 9.32 26.25 15.64
CA SER A 259 9.95 27.57 15.63
C SER A 259 9.02 28.63 15.04
N GLU A 260 8.37 28.31 13.91
CA GLU A 260 7.41 29.20 13.26
C GLU A 260 6.12 29.39 14.09
N LEU A 261 5.68 28.34 14.79
CA LEU A 261 4.56 28.45 15.72
C LEU A 261 4.87 29.41 16.88
N VAL A 262 6.04 29.27 17.51
CA VAL A 262 6.48 30.15 18.59
C VAL A 262 6.67 31.58 18.09
N ARG A 263 7.25 31.77 16.90
CA ARG A 263 7.42 33.09 16.29
C ARG A 263 6.09 33.82 16.11
N ARG A 264 5.08 33.17 15.50
CA ARG A 264 3.73 33.75 15.33
C ARG A 264 3.05 34.08 16.65
N ALA A 265 3.25 33.23 17.66
CA ALA A 265 2.73 33.43 19.00
C ALA A 265 3.39 34.64 19.69
N ALA A 266 4.70 34.84 19.49
CA ALA A 266 5.43 36.01 19.96
C ALA A 266 5.00 37.29 19.22
N ASP A 267 4.83 37.24 17.90
CA ASP A 267 4.31 38.35 17.08
C ASP A 267 2.91 38.80 17.53
N SER A 268 2.14 37.88 18.14
CA SER A 268 0.82 38.15 18.71
C SER A 268 0.87 38.75 20.14
N GLY A 269 2.05 39.07 20.65
CA GLY A 269 2.27 39.76 21.92
C GLY A 269 2.55 38.86 23.13
N MET A 270 2.79 37.55 22.96
CA MET A 270 3.27 36.70 24.06
C MET A 270 4.78 36.82 24.25
N SER A 271 5.22 36.82 25.50
CA SER A 271 6.64 36.72 25.85
C SER A 271 7.03 35.25 25.91
N ILE A 272 7.75 34.75 24.89
CA ILE A 272 8.09 33.33 24.77
C ILE A 272 9.61 33.17 24.64
N SER A 273 10.19 32.25 25.42
CA SER A 273 11.57 31.76 25.24
C SER A 273 11.52 30.33 24.72
N LEU A 274 12.22 30.05 23.62
CA LEU A 274 12.30 28.74 23.00
C LEU A 274 13.71 28.17 23.13
N ASP A 275 13.80 26.97 23.70
CA ASP A 275 15.01 26.16 23.78
C ASP A 275 14.80 24.87 22.99
N LEU A 276 15.63 24.66 21.97
CA LEU A 276 15.60 23.47 21.11
C LEU A 276 16.91 22.71 21.31
N ALA A 277 16.83 21.55 21.97
CA ALA A 277 18.00 20.70 22.14
C ALA A 277 18.45 20.09 20.79
N PRO A 278 19.76 19.86 20.61
CA PRO A 278 20.26 19.17 19.41
C PRO A 278 19.74 17.73 19.36
N GLY A 279 19.10 17.36 18.24
CA GLY A 279 18.57 16.02 18.01
C GLY A 279 17.23 16.00 17.27
N PRO A 280 16.64 14.82 17.02
CA PRO A 280 15.35 14.71 16.35
C PRO A 280 14.23 15.26 17.23
N VAL A 281 13.41 16.17 16.69
CA VAL A 281 12.25 16.70 17.42
C VAL A 281 11.12 15.66 17.44
N PRO A 282 10.46 15.40 18.58
CA PRO A 282 9.37 14.45 18.64
C PRO A 282 8.21 14.85 17.73
N GLY A 283 7.58 13.88 17.05
CA GLY A 283 6.47 14.14 16.12
C GLY A 283 5.25 14.83 16.75
N LEU A 284 5.08 14.72 18.07
CA LEU A 284 4.01 15.39 18.83
C LEU A 284 4.37 16.81 19.30
N ALA A 285 5.62 17.26 19.15
CA ALA A 285 6.09 18.52 19.74
C ALA A 285 5.28 19.74 19.31
N ARG A 286 4.94 19.85 18.02
CA ARG A 286 4.10 20.94 17.50
C ARG A 286 2.73 20.98 18.18
N ALA A 287 2.05 19.83 18.27
CA ALA A 287 0.72 19.75 18.86
C ALA A 287 0.74 20.10 20.36
N VAL A 288 1.76 19.63 21.07
CA VAL A 288 1.99 19.93 22.49
C VAL A 288 2.23 21.44 22.70
N VAL A 289 3.14 22.03 21.93
CA VAL A 289 3.47 23.46 22.03
C VAL A 289 2.28 24.33 21.64
N GLN A 290 1.53 23.96 20.61
CA GLN A 290 0.34 24.72 20.17
C GLN A 290 -0.75 24.74 21.25
N GLU A 291 -1.06 23.59 21.83
CA GLU A 291 -2.04 23.47 22.89
C GLU A 291 -1.59 24.24 24.14
N ALA A 292 -0.30 24.14 24.50
CA ALA A 292 0.26 24.85 25.64
C ALA A 292 0.23 26.38 25.48
N LEU A 293 0.60 26.90 24.31
CA LEU A 293 0.55 28.34 24.01
C LEU A 293 -0.88 28.86 23.98
N THR A 294 -1.82 28.07 23.45
CA THR A 294 -3.26 28.40 23.48
C THR A 294 -3.77 28.47 24.92
N ASN A 295 -3.36 27.53 25.77
CA ASN A 295 -3.74 27.52 27.18
C ASN A 295 -3.10 28.69 27.95
N ALA A 296 -1.83 29.01 27.69
CA ALA A 296 -1.18 30.18 28.27
C ALA A 296 -1.89 31.49 27.88
N ALA A 297 -2.25 31.66 26.61
CA ALA A 297 -2.98 32.85 26.14
C ALA A 297 -4.37 33.00 26.81
N LYS A 298 -5.06 31.89 27.08
CA LYS A 298 -6.40 31.88 27.70
C LYS A 298 -6.35 32.04 29.23
N HIS A 299 -5.42 31.35 29.88
CA HIS A 299 -5.41 31.18 31.34
C HIS A 299 -4.36 32.03 32.05
N ALA A 300 -3.28 32.42 31.37
CA ALA A 300 -2.20 33.23 31.90
C ALA A 300 -1.82 34.39 30.94
N PRO A 301 -2.79 35.25 30.55
CA PRO A 301 -2.51 36.37 29.67
C PRO A 301 -1.39 37.27 30.24
N GLY A 302 -0.42 37.59 29.38
CA GLY A 302 0.76 38.41 29.73
C GLY A 302 1.85 37.69 30.53
N ALA A 303 1.69 36.41 30.87
CA ALA A 303 2.74 35.63 31.51
C ALA A 303 3.88 35.29 30.52
N ALA A 304 5.11 35.22 31.03
CA ALA A 304 6.22 34.69 30.26
C ALA A 304 6.08 33.17 30.11
N VAL A 305 6.32 32.65 28.91
CA VAL A 305 6.26 31.23 28.57
C VAL A 305 7.65 30.73 28.17
N THR A 306 8.07 29.61 28.73
CA THR A 306 9.30 28.91 28.34
C THR A 306 8.91 27.59 27.68
N VAL A 307 9.43 27.35 26.48
CA VAL A 307 9.23 26.13 25.70
C VAL A 307 10.58 25.46 25.53
N ALA A 308 10.73 24.24 26.05
CA ALA A 308 11.92 23.41 25.87
C ALA A 308 11.54 22.13 25.13
N VAL A 309 12.26 21.83 24.04
CA VAL A 309 12.01 20.65 23.21
C VAL A 309 13.29 19.84 23.09
N ALA A 310 13.23 18.59 23.53
CA ALA A 310 14.28 17.59 23.45
C ALA A 310 13.77 16.32 22.75
N PRO A 311 14.65 15.40 22.30
CA PRO A 311 14.24 14.23 21.53
C PRO A 311 13.21 13.30 22.16
N HIS A 312 13.10 13.31 23.48
CA HIS A 312 12.20 12.44 24.25
C HIS A 312 11.36 13.22 25.26
N GLU A 313 11.43 14.54 25.27
CA GLU A 313 10.71 15.38 26.22
C GLU A 313 10.30 16.72 25.58
N VAL A 314 9.05 17.12 25.81
CA VAL A 314 8.57 18.47 25.50
C VAL A 314 8.05 19.08 26.79
N ARG A 315 8.60 20.24 27.16
CA ARG A 315 8.25 20.96 28.38
C ARG A 315 7.82 22.37 28.05
N VAL A 316 6.65 22.77 28.55
CA VAL A 316 6.15 24.14 28.44
C VAL A 316 5.74 24.65 29.80
N ARG A 317 6.30 25.79 30.21
CA ARG A 317 6.01 26.43 31.49
C ARG A 317 5.57 27.86 31.27
N ASN A 318 4.50 28.30 31.93
CA ASN A 318 4.12 29.71 31.99
C ASN A 318 4.13 30.21 33.43
N GLY A 319 4.49 31.49 33.60
CA GLY A 319 4.40 32.19 34.89
C GLY A 319 2.95 32.53 35.30
N PRO A 320 2.78 33.25 36.42
CA PRO A 320 1.46 33.64 36.92
C PRO A 320 0.75 34.60 35.95
N PRO A 321 -0.59 34.56 35.87
CA PRO A 321 -1.37 35.50 35.06
C PRO A 321 -1.07 36.94 35.48
N ARG A 322 -0.77 37.82 34.51
CA ARG A 322 -0.58 39.26 34.77
C ARG A 322 -1.87 40.08 34.63
N SER A 323 -2.94 39.46 34.15
CA SER A 323 -4.28 40.02 34.05
C SER A 323 -5.34 38.96 34.31
N ARG A 324 -6.60 39.38 34.50
CA ARG A 324 -7.70 38.49 34.84
C ARG A 324 -7.90 37.44 33.73
N PRO A 325 -7.89 36.13 34.04
CA PRO A 325 -8.13 35.08 33.05
C PRO A 325 -9.47 35.29 32.34
N THR A 326 -9.49 35.12 31.02
CA THR A 326 -10.69 35.30 30.20
C THR A 326 -11.56 34.05 30.14
N ALA A 327 -11.06 32.90 30.62
CA ALA A 327 -11.74 31.62 30.51
C ALA A 327 -12.44 31.17 31.82
N ARG A 328 -13.75 30.88 31.74
CA ARG A 328 -14.47 30.03 32.70
C ARG A 328 -14.55 28.62 32.11
N THR A 329 -13.72 27.72 32.67
CA THR A 329 -13.70 26.25 32.49
C THR A 329 -13.71 25.69 31.05
N GLY A 330 -12.59 25.08 30.65
CA GLY A 330 -12.50 24.25 29.44
C GLY A 330 -11.28 23.31 29.50
N GLY A 331 -11.47 22.09 30.04
CA GLY A 331 -10.39 21.10 30.26
C GLY A 331 -10.20 20.08 29.13
N LEU A 332 -10.82 20.28 27.97
CA LEU A 332 -10.90 19.28 26.89
C LEU A 332 -9.62 19.16 26.06
N GLY A 333 -8.87 20.25 25.88
CA GLY A 333 -7.64 20.25 25.07
C GLY A 333 -6.53 19.39 25.67
N LEU A 334 -6.34 19.46 26.99
CA LEU A 334 -5.41 18.59 27.72
C LEU A 334 -5.87 17.12 27.75
N ALA A 335 -7.18 16.85 27.74
CA ALA A 335 -7.69 15.48 27.67
C ALA A 335 -7.39 14.82 26.33
N GLY A 336 -7.61 15.54 25.21
CA GLY A 336 -7.24 15.06 23.88
C GLY A 336 -5.72 14.90 23.70
N LEU A 337 -4.93 15.81 24.27
CA LEU A 337 -3.47 15.70 24.24
C LEU A 337 -2.96 14.49 25.05
N ARG A 338 -3.55 14.20 26.21
CA ARG A 338 -3.22 13.00 27.01
C ARG A 338 -3.44 11.71 26.24
N GLU A 339 -4.57 11.60 25.54
CA GLU A 339 -4.87 10.40 24.76
C GLU A 339 -3.89 10.22 23.60
N ARG A 340 -3.54 11.29 22.88
CA ARG A 340 -2.54 11.24 21.81
C ARG A 340 -1.15 10.83 22.32
N VAL A 341 -0.73 11.36 23.46
CA VAL A 341 0.55 10.98 24.09
C VAL A 341 0.53 9.51 24.54
N ARG A 342 -0.59 9.04 25.10
CA ARG A 342 -0.77 7.63 25.48
C ARG A 342 -0.68 6.69 24.28
N LEU A 343 -1.32 7.05 23.16
CA LEU A 343 -1.27 6.27 21.91
C LEU A 343 0.14 6.22 21.30
N ALA A 344 0.95 7.26 21.53
CA ALA A 344 2.36 7.29 21.16
C ALA A 344 3.28 6.59 22.18
N GLY A 345 2.73 5.93 23.20
CA GLY A 345 3.50 5.23 24.24
C GLY A 345 4.19 6.15 25.25
N GLY A 346 3.85 7.44 25.27
CA GLY A 346 4.40 8.42 26.19
C GLY A 346 3.55 8.70 27.42
N THR A 347 3.99 9.65 28.23
CA THR A 347 3.29 10.16 29.42
C THR A 347 3.16 11.68 29.38
N LEU A 348 2.04 12.21 29.88
CA LEU A 348 1.79 13.64 29.97
C LEU A 348 1.44 14.02 31.41
N THR A 349 2.19 14.96 31.97
CA THR A 349 1.89 15.61 33.24
C THR A 349 1.57 17.09 33.01
N ALA A 350 0.53 17.58 33.68
CA ALA A 350 0.05 18.94 33.53
C ALA A 350 -0.48 19.41 34.88
N GLY A 351 0.09 20.48 35.43
CA GLY A 351 -0.28 20.95 36.75
C GLY A 351 0.37 22.27 37.16
N PRO A 352 -0.03 22.81 38.33
CA PRO A 352 0.61 23.98 38.90
C PRO A 352 2.08 23.69 39.24
N ALA A 353 2.97 24.61 38.87
CA ALA A 353 4.41 24.51 39.11
C ALA A 353 4.93 25.85 39.66
N GLY A 354 5.09 25.91 40.98
CA GLY A 354 5.35 27.16 41.70
C GLY A 354 4.12 28.08 41.63
N ASP A 355 4.34 29.32 41.18
CA ASP A 355 3.32 30.34 40.93
C ASP A 355 2.70 30.25 39.52
N GLY A 356 3.15 29.30 38.70
CA GLY A 356 2.77 29.12 37.31
C GLY A 356 2.14 27.76 37.01
N PHE A 357 2.16 27.38 35.74
CA PHE A 357 1.68 26.09 35.25
C PHE A 357 2.75 25.44 34.37
N GLU A 358 2.91 24.12 34.49
CA GLU A 358 3.85 23.33 33.70
C GLU A 358 3.13 22.17 33.01
N LEU A 359 3.48 21.95 31.76
CA LEU A 359 3.11 20.82 30.93
C LEU A 359 4.38 20.08 30.52
N VAL A 360 4.50 18.81 30.89
CA VAL A 360 5.62 17.95 30.49
C VAL A 360 5.08 16.72 29.77
N VAL A 361 5.62 16.46 28.58
CA VAL A 361 5.33 15.28 27.78
C VAL A 361 6.62 14.50 27.59
N SER A 362 6.67 13.27 28.07
CA SER A 362 7.78 12.34 27.86
C SER A 362 7.39 11.27 26.87
N LEU A 363 8.25 10.99 25.89
CA LEU A 363 8.00 10.03 24.81
C LEU A 363 9.08 8.94 24.85
N PRO A 364 8.73 7.68 24.53
CA PRO A 364 9.72 6.62 24.45
C PRO A 364 10.72 6.95 23.35
N GLY A 365 12.02 6.87 23.65
CA GLY A 365 13.03 6.89 22.61
C GLY A 365 12.97 5.63 21.76
N ASP A 366 13.55 5.66 20.55
CA ASP A 366 13.78 4.48 19.71
C ASP A 366 14.83 3.53 20.35
N GLY A 367 14.57 3.11 21.59
CA GLY A 367 15.21 2.01 22.28
C GLY A 367 14.22 0.85 22.41
N PRO A 368 14.68 -0.41 22.49
CA PRO A 368 13.79 -1.57 22.44
C PRO A 368 12.72 -1.48 23.54
N LEU A 369 11.45 -1.62 23.16
CA LEU A 369 10.33 -1.76 24.09
C LEU A 369 10.71 -2.79 25.17
N PRO A 370 10.52 -2.50 26.47
CA PRO A 370 10.66 -3.51 27.51
C PRO A 370 9.69 -4.65 27.19
N ARG A 371 10.21 -5.88 27.14
CA ARG A 371 9.35 -7.06 26.96
C ARG A 371 8.39 -7.12 28.14
N ALA A 372 7.09 -7.00 27.86
CA ALA A 372 6.06 -7.36 28.82
C ALA A 372 6.20 -8.86 29.12
N GLY A 373 6.66 -9.18 30.33
CA GLY A 373 6.77 -10.56 30.80
C GLY A 373 8.00 -10.82 31.66
N GLU A 374 8.11 -10.13 32.79
CA GLU A 374 8.89 -10.63 33.93
C GLU A 374 8.12 -10.21 35.19
N GLU A 375 7.08 -10.99 35.50
CA GLU A 375 6.54 -11.06 36.85
C GLU A 375 7.62 -11.69 37.72
N ASP A 376 8.10 -10.90 38.68
CA ASP A 376 8.97 -11.28 39.79
C ASP A 376 8.19 -12.20 40.76
N PRO A 377 8.59 -13.48 40.94
CA PRO A 377 8.12 -14.25 42.07
C PRO A 377 9.13 -14.11 43.22
N ARG A 378 8.63 -13.55 44.32
CA ARG A 378 9.22 -13.64 45.66
C ARG A 378 9.55 -15.07 46.07
#